data_AF-A0A5C8MJN2-F1
#
_entry.id   AF-A0A5C8MJN2-F1
#
_cell.length_a   1.000
_cell.length_b   1.000
_cell.length_c   1.000
_cell.angle_alpha   90.00
_cell.angle_beta   90.00
_cell.angle_gamma   90.00
#
_symmetry.space_group_name_H-M   'P 1'
#
loop_
_entity.id
_entity.type
_entity.pdbx_description
1 polymer ?
#
loop_
_entity_poly.entity_id
_entity_poly.type
_entity_poly.pdbx_seq_one_letter_code
_entity_poly.pdbx_strand_id
1 'polypeptide(L)'
;MAFIQLLSTWLIPVTIAFILLYGTVKKVPTYEAFVEGGKEGIQIAFSLIPYLVGMLVSIAIFRASGALDYMMNGIKPLADAIGLPAEVVPLAMIRTISGTAALGMTTDLIATYGPDSFIGRLASTIQGST
;
A
#
# COMPACT_ATOMS: atom_id res chain seq x y z
N MET A 1 12.75 -20.25 5.80
CA MET A 1 11.40 -19.72 6.07
C MET A 1 11.16 -19.48 7.56
N ALA A 2 11.23 -20.49 8.43
CA ALA A 2 10.94 -20.33 9.87
C ALA A 2 11.77 -19.25 10.59
N PHE A 3 13.06 -19.12 10.27
CA PHE A 3 13.92 -18.07 10.85
C PHE A 3 13.49 -16.64 10.45
N ILE A 4 13.07 -16.44 9.19
CA ILE A 4 12.62 -15.14 8.69
C ILE A 4 11.29 -14.76 9.34
N GLN A 5 10.36 -15.71 9.47
CA GLN A 5 9.09 -15.50 10.17
C GLN A 5 9.32 -15.11 11.64
N LEU A 6 10.22 -15.80 12.34
CA LEU A 6 10.57 -15.46 13.71
C LEU A 6 11.08 -14.01 13.82
N LEU A 7 12.03 -13.62 12.97
CA LEU A 7 12.52 -12.23 12.94
C LEU A 7 11.40 -11.22 12.67
N SER A 8 10.54 -11.48 11.68
CA SER A 8 9.43 -10.59 11.33
C SER A 8 8.45 -10.41 12.48
N THR A 9 8.11 -11.47 13.21
CA THR A 9 7.20 -11.41 14.35
C THR A 9 7.80 -10.63 15.52
N TRP A 10 9.09 -10.77 15.77
CA TRP A 10 9.79 -10.06 16.86
C TRP A 10 10.11 -8.60 16.55
N LEU A 11 10.10 -8.20 15.27
CA LEU A 11 10.43 -6.84 14.85
C LEU A 11 9.53 -5.80 15.54
N ILE A 12 8.20 -5.99 15.49
CA ILE A 12 7.23 -5.03 16.03
C ILE A 12 7.41 -4.82 17.55
N PRO A 13 7.42 -5.87 18.40
CA PRO A 13 7.67 -5.72 19.83
C PRO A 13 9.01 -5.03 20.14
N VAL A 14 10.07 -5.39 19.43
CA VAL A 14 11.41 -4.82 19.65
C VAL A 14 11.44 -3.33 19.31
N THR A 15 10.82 -2.92 18.20
CA THR A 15 10.71 -1.50 17.83
C THR A 15 9.92 -0.71 18.87
N ILE A 16 8.81 -1.24 19.38
CA ILE A 16 8.01 -0.58 20.42
C ILE A 16 8.85 -0.43 21.70
N ALA A 17 9.50 -1.51 22.15
CA ALA A 17 10.34 -1.48 23.35
C ALA A 17 11.50 -0.47 23.21
N PHE A 18 12.13 -0.42 22.02
CA PHE A 18 13.20 0.53 21.72
C PHE A 18 12.73 1.98 21.82
N ILE A 19 11.58 2.33 21.24
CA ILE A 19 11.02 3.69 21.29
C ILE A 19 10.71 4.09 22.73
N LEU A 20 10.08 3.21 23.51
CA LEU A 20 9.74 3.49 24.91
C LEU A 20 11.00 3.69 25.77
N LEU A 21 11.98 2.78 25.66
CA LEU A 21 13.26 2.87 26.39
C LEU A 21 14.01 4.16 26.02
N TYR A 22 14.09 4.49 24.73
CA TYR A 22 14.74 5.70 24.26
C TYR A 22 14.05 6.97 24.80
N GLY A 23 12.72 7.00 24.77
CA GLY A 23 11.91 8.08 25.36
C GLY A 23 12.16 8.24 26.86
N THR A 24 12.22 7.13 27.61
CA THR A 24 12.54 7.15 29.04
C THR A 24 13.95 7.68 29.31
N VAL A 25 14.96 7.23 28.56
CA VAL A 25 16.36 7.68 28.72
C VAL A 25 16.49 9.18 28.42
N LYS A 26 15.79 9.68 27.40
CA LYS A 26 15.74 11.11 27.05
C LYS A 26 14.82 11.94 27.95
N LYS A 27 14.15 11.33 28.93
CA LYS A 27 13.17 11.96 29.81
C LYS A 27 12.05 12.69 29.05
N VAL A 28 11.66 12.12 27.90
CA VAL A 28 10.53 12.61 27.11
C VAL A 28 9.23 12.08 27.73
N PRO A 29 8.18 12.90 27.84
CA PRO A 29 6.84 12.45 28.22
C PRO A 29 6.25 11.58 27.10
N THR A 30 6.62 10.29 27.10
CA THR A 30 6.34 9.36 25.98
C THR A 30 4.84 9.14 25.76
N TYR A 31 4.03 9.20 26.82
CA TYR A 31 2.58 9.03 26.73
C TYR A 31 1.92 10.24 26.06
N GLU A 32 2.31 11.45 26.48
CA GLU A 32 1.82 12.71 25.92
C GLU A 32 2.18 12.83 24.44
N ALA A 33 3.43 12.53 24.09
CA ALA A 33 3.88 12.50 22.69
C ALA A 33 3.12 11.46 21.85
N PHE A 34 2.81 10.29 22.42
CA PHE A 34 1.99 9.29 21.75
C PHE A 34 0.55 9.78 21.50
N VAL A 35 -0.07 10.43 22.50
CA VAL A 35 -1.42 10.99 22.37
C VAL A 35 -1.47 12.11 21.34
N GLU A 36 -0.45 12.97 21.31
CA GLU A 36 -0.33 14.05 20.32
C GLU A 36 -0.18 13.49 18.90
N GLY A 37 0.72 12.53 18.70
CA GLY A 37 0.86 11.83 17.41
C GLY A 37 -0.44 11.12 16.99
N GLY A 38 -1.20 10.56 17.94
CA GLY A 38 -2.52 10.00 17.68
C GLY A 38 -3.54 11.02 17.18
N LYS A 39 -3.56 12.23 17.76
CA LYS A 39 -4.44 13.33 17.32
C LYS A 39 -4.08 13.82 15.92
N GLU A 40 -2.80 14.01 15.64
CA GLU A 40 -2.31 14.38 14.30
C GLU A 40 -2.69 13.32 13.27
N GLY A 41 -2.52 12.04 13.61
CA GLY A 41 -2.91 10.92 12.75
C GLY A 41 -4.40 10.92 12.39
N ILE A 42 -5.28 11.25 13.34
CA ILE A 42 -6.72 11.38 13.07
C ILE A 42 -6.99 12.50 12.05
N GLN A 43 -6.34 13.66 12.21
CA GLN A 43 -6.51 14.78 11.27
C GLN A 43 -6.04 14.42 9.85
N ILE A 44 -4.93 13.71 9.73
CA ILE A 44 -4.42 13.20 8.45
C ILE A 44 -5.40 12.18 7.85
N ALA A 45 -5.96 11.27 8.66
CA ALA A 45 -6.93 10.30 8.17
C ALA A 45 -8.17 11.00 7.58
N PHE A 46 -8.72 11.99 8.27
CA PHE A 46 -9.86 12.77 7.76
C PHE A 46 -9.56 13.52 6.46
N SER A 47 -8.34 14.03 6.28
CA SER A 47 -7.98 14.70 5.03
C SER A 47 -7.78 13.73 3.87
N LEU A 48 -7.36 12.48 4.12
CA LEU A 48 -7.17 11.45 3.10
C LEU A 48 -8.46 10.78 2.63
N ILE A 49 -9.46 10.63 3.52
CA ILE A 49 -10.72 9.92 3.21
C ILE A 49 -11.39 10.44 1.92
N PRO A 50 -11.60 11.76 1.71
CA PRO A 50 -12.27 12.25 0.50
C PRO A 50 -11.54 11.87 -0.79
N TYR A 51 -10.21 11.93 -0.79
CA TYR A 51 -9.39 11.55 -1.95
C TYR A 51 -9.50 10.06 -2.24
N LEU A 52 -9.41 9.21 -1.21
CA LEU A 52 -9.56 7.76 -1.35
C LEU A 52 -10.95 7.39 -1.86
N VAL A 53 -12.01 7.99 -1.29
CA VAL A 53 -13.40 7.72 -1.72
C VAL A 53 -13.60 8.11 -3.18
N GLY A 54 -13.24 9.34 -3.58
CA GLY A 54 -13.43 9.80 -4.96
C GLY A 54 -12.70 8.91 -5.97
N MET A 55 -11.52 8.45 -5.61
CA MET A 55 -10.71 7.57 -6.42
C MET A 55 -11.25 6.13 -6.50
N LEU A 56 -11.61 5.52 -5.38
CA LEU A 56 -12.21 4.19 -5.35
C LEU A 56 -13.52 4.16 -6.15
N VAL A 57 -14.34 5.22 -6.03
CA VAL A 57 -15.55 5.40 -6.85
C VAL A 57 -15.20 5.54 -8.33
N SER A 58 -14.20 6.35 -8.67
CA SER A 58 -13.76 6.53 -10.06
C SER A 58 -13.29 5.20 -10.67
N ILE A 59 -12.46 4.44 -9.95
CA ILE A 59 -11.99 3.11 -10.36
C ILE A 59 -13.17 2.14 -10.52
N ALA A 60 -14.12 2.13 -9.59
CA ALA A 60 -15.31 1.29 -9.67
C ALA A 60 -16.15 1.60 -10.91
N ILE A 61 -16.36 2.89 -11.23
CA ILE A 61 -17.06 3.32 -12.45
C ILE A 61 -16.27 2.89 -13.70
N PHE A 62 -14.95 3.09 -13.70
CA PHE A 62 -14.08 2.75 -14.84
C PHE A 62 -14.04 1.24 -15.11
N ARG A 63 -14.15 0.42 -14.06
CA ARG A 63 -14.23 -1.03 -14.15
C ARG A 63 -15.61 -1.51 -14.58
N ALA A 64 -16.68 -0.96 -13.99
CA ALA A 64 -18.05 -1.34 -14.31
C ALA A 64 -18.48 -0.93 -15.73
N SER A 65 -17.89 0.15 -16.27
CA SER A 65 -18.16 0.63 -17.63
C SER A 65 -17.49 -0.20 -18.73
N GLY A 66 -16.56 -1.11 -18.38
CA GLY A 66 -15.74 -1.83 -19.35
C GLY A 66 -14.67 -0.97 -20.03
N ALA A 67 -14.50 0.30 -19.62
CA ALA A 67 -13.46 1.18 -20.15
C ALA A 67 -12.06 0.62 -19.84
N LEU A 68 -11.88 0.04 -18.65
CA LEU A 68 -10.66 -0.69 -18.28
C LEU A 68 -10.41 -1.86 -19.23
N ASP A 69 -11.40 -2.70 -19.52
CA ASP A 69 -11.24 -3.86 -20.39
C ASP A 69 -10.89 -3.43 -21.82
N TYR A 70 -11.52 -2.37 -22.33
CA TYR A 70 -11.22 -1.82 -23.65
C TYR A 70 -9.77 -1.32 -23.74
N MET A 71 -9.32 -0.57 -22.72
CA MET A 71 -7.97 -0.03 -22.66
C MET A 71 -6.93 -1.14 -22.44
N MET A 72 -7.23 -2.13 -21.60
CA MET A 72 -6.39 -3.31 -21.41
C MET A 72 -6.28 -4.12 -22.69
N ASN A 73 -7.35 -4.34 -23.44
CA ASN A 73 -7.28 -5.06 -24.72
C ASN A 73 -6.37 -4.36 -25.74
N GLY A 74 -6.27 -3.03 -25.70
CA GLY A 74 -5.32 -2.27 -26.51
C GLY A 74 -3.86 -2.39 -26.06
N ILE A 75 -3.62 -2.46 -24.74
CA ILE A 75 -2.27 -2.56 -24.14
C ILE A 75 -1.79 -4.02 -24.08
N LYS A 76 -2.71 -4.99 -24.07
CA LYS A 76 -2.47 -6.42 -23.94
C LYS A 76 -1.36 -6.97 -24.86
N PRO A 77 -1.32 -6.67 -26.18
CA PRO A 77 -0.23 -7.19 -27.03
C PRO A 77 1.15 -6.70 -26.60
N LEU A 78 1.26 -5.50 -26.00
CA LEU A 78 2.51 -4.98 -25.44
C LEU A 78 2.80 -5.56 -24.06
N ALA A 79 1.78 -5.70 -23.21
CA ALA A 79 1.90 -6.27 -21.87
C ALA A 79 2.29 -7.75 -21.91
N ASP A 80 1.69 -8.54 -22.80
CA ASP A 80 2.01 -9.96 -23.00
C ASP A 80 3.44 -10.13 -23.54
N ALA A 81 3.92 -9.19 -24.38
CA ALA A 81 5.29 -9.20 -24.88
C ALA A 81 6.35 -8.98 -23.79
N ILE A 82 6.00 -8.28 -22.70
CA ILE A 82 6.89 -8.05 -21.54
C ILE A 82 6.56 -8.93 -20.33
N GLY A 83 5.58 -9.84 -20.44
CA GLY A 83 5.17 -10.76 -19.38
C GLY A 83 4.45 -10.09 -18.20
N LEU A 84 3.78 -8.96 -18.42
CA LEU A 84 3.10 -8.19 -17.38
C LEU A 84 1.68 -8.74 -17.11
N PRO A 85 1.35 -9.16 -15.87
CA PRO A 85 0.00 -9.62 -15.53
C PRO A 85 -1.03 -8.48 -15.65
N ALA A 86 -2.21 -8.80 -16.21
CA ALA A 86 -3.28 -7.82 -16.42
C ALA A 86 -3.78 -7.19 -15.11
N GLU A 87 -3.71 -7.93 -14.01
CA GLU A 87 -4.11 -7.51 -12.66
C GLU A 87 -3.27 -6.34 -12.12
N VAL A 88 -2.06 -6.18 -12.64
CA VAL A 88 -1.07 -5.20 -12.18
C VAL A 88 -1.04 -3.94 -13.06
N VAL A 89 -1.62 -4.00 -14.26
CA VAL A 89 -1.69 -2.87 -15.19
C VAL A 89 -2.39 -1.64 -14.57
N PRO A 90 -3.54 -1.76 -13.89
CA PRO A 90 -4.18 -0.59 -13.29
C PRO A 90 -3.34 -0.02 -12.14
N LEU A 91 -2.59 -0.85 -11.40
CA LEU A 91 -1.67 -0.39 -10.37
C LEU A 91 -0.54 0.45 -10.98
N ALA A 92 0.06 0.01 -12.08
CA ALA A 92 1.11 0.75 -12.78
C ALA A 92 0.62 2.12 -13.27
N MET A 93 -0.62 2.22 -13.72
CA MET A 93 -1.22 3.49 -14.13
C MET A 93 -1.56 4.41 -12.95
N ILE A 94 -2.17 3.85 -11.91
CA ILE A 94 -2.56 4.60 -10.72
C ILE A 94 -1.31 5.15 -10.01
N ARG A 95 -0.21 4.40 -10.00
CA ARG A 95 1.05 4.79 -9.35
C ARG A 95 1.64 6.09 -9.89
N THR A 96 1.50 6.37 -11.19
CA THR A 96 2.02 7.61 -11.81
C THR A 96 1.20 8.83 -11.42
N ILE A 97 -0.08 8.64 -11.07
CA ILE A 97 -1.01 9.71 -10.71
C ILE A 97 -1.02 9.92 -9.19
N SER A 98 -0.99 8.84 -8.40
CA SER A 98 -1.07 8.90 -6.94
C SER A 98 -0.42 7.71 -6.24
N GLY A 99 0.47 8.00 -5.28
CA GLY A 99 1.10 6.99 -4.45
C GLY A 99 0.18 6.36 -3.40
N THR A 100 -0.77 7.13 -2.84
CA THR A 100 -1.73 6.64 -1.82
C THR A 100 -2.77 5.71 -2.43
N ALA A 101 -3.18 6.02 -3.65
CA ALA A 101 -4.03 5.19 -4.50
C ALA A 101 -3.43 3.82 -4.78
N ALA A 102 -2.17 3.85 -5.24
CA ALA A 102 -1.41 2.67 -5.57
C ALA A 102 -1.19 1.81 -4.33
N LEU A 103 -1.00 2.42 -3.16
CA LEU A 103 -0.84 1.69 -1.91
C LEU A 103 -2.10 0.92 -1.53
N GLY A 104 -3.28 1.55 -1.68
CA GLY A 104 -4.56 0.87 -1.48
C GLY A 104 -4.71 -0.34 -2.41
N MET A 105 -4.50 -0.14 -3.72
CA MET A 105 -4.60 -1.22 -4.69
C MET A 105 -3.54 -2.32 -4.49
N THR A 106 -2.31 -1.95 -4.11
CA THR A 106 -1.25 -2.91 -3.77
C THR A 106 -1.67 -3.77 -2.58
N THR A 107 -2.28 -3.16 -1.56
CA THR A 107 -2.80 -3.88 -0.39
C THR A 107 -3.88 -4.87 -0.79
N ASP A 108 -4.80 -4.48 -1.66
CA ASP A 108 -5.86 -5.36 -2.17
C ASP A 108 -5.29 -6.54 -3.00
N LEU A 109 -4.29 -6.28 -3.85
CA LEU A 109 -3.60 -7.31 -4.62
C LEU A 109 -2.85 -8.29 -3.71
N ILE A 110 -2.16 -7.80 -2.67
CA ILE A 110 -1.48 -8.64 -1.69
C ILE A 110 -2.49 -9.45 -0.87
N ALA A 111 -3.63 -8.87 -0.49
CA ALA A 111 -4.69 -9.58 0.23
C ALA A 111 -5.33 -10.69 -0.62
N THR A 112 -5.45 -10.46 -1.93
CA THR A 112 -6.09 -11.40 -2.87
C THR A 112 -5.15 -12.54 -3.28
N TYR A 113 -3.91 -12.21 -3.67
CA TYR A 113 -2.96 -13.18 -4.25
C TYR A 113 -1.91 -13.66 -3.26
N GLY A 114 -1.80 -13.03 -2.09
CA GLY A 114 -0.75 -13.27 -1.11
C GLY A 114 0.53 -12.48 -1.40
N PRO A 115 1.28 -12.09 -0.36
CA PRO A 115 2.49 -11.26 -0.50
C PRO A 115 3.62 -11.96 -1.26
N ASP A 116 3.71 -13.29 -1.16
CA ASP A 116 4.76 -14.09 -1.81
C ASP A 116 4.46 -14.46 -3.26
N SER A 117 3.25 -14.16 -3.74
CA SER A 117 2.88 -14.40 -5.14
C SER A 117 3.65 -13.51 -6.10
N PHE A 118 3.75 -13.92 -7.37
CA PHE A 118 4.36 -13.08 -8.40
C PHE A 118 3.67 -11.72 -8.50
N ILE A 119 2.33 -11.70 -8.46
CA ILE A 119 1.51 -10.47 -8.47
C ILE A 119 1.80 -9.62 -7.23
N GLY A 120 1.83 -10.22 -6.04
CA GLY A 120 2.12 -9.50 -4.78
C GLY A 120 3.52 -8.89 -4.76
N ARG A 121 4.53 -9.62 -5.25
CA ARG A 121 5.92 -9.14 -5.35
C ARG A 121 6.05 -8.04 -6.39
N LEU A 122 5.45 -8.20 -7.57
CA LEU A 122 5.47 -7.19 -8.62
C LEU A 122 4.73 -5.91 -8.19
N ALA A 123 3.56 -6.05 -7.56
CA ALA A 123 2.83 -4.94 -6.99
C ALA A 123 3.66 -4.19 -5.93
N SER A 124 4.35 -4.94 -5.06
CA SER A 124 5.28 -4.36 -4.08
C SER A 124 6.44 -3.61 -4.74
N THR A 125 7.00 -4.13 -5.84
CA THR A 125 8.05 -3.45 -6.61
C THR A 125 7.55 -2.14 -7.23
N ILE A 126 6.36 -2.14 -7.84
CA ILE A 126 5.75 -0.94 -8.43
C ILE A 126 5.41 0.09 -7.34
N GLN A 127 4.92 -0.37 -6.18
CA GLN A 127 4.70 0.51 -5.05
C GLN A 127 6.00 1.15 -4.56
N GLY A 128 7.08 0.38 -4.49
CA GLY A 128 8.40 0.81 -4.02
C GLY A 128 9.26 1.59 -5.02
N SER A 129 8.83 1.78 -6.28
CA SER A 129 9.66 2.40 -7.34
C SER A 129 9.68 3.94 -7.32
N THR A 130 9.80 4.57 -6.15
CA THR A 130 10.05 6.02 -5.98
C THR A 130 11.37 6.21 -5.27
#